data_AF-K9QJD5-F1
#
_entry.id   AF-K9QJD5-F1
#
_cell.length_a   1.000
_cell.length_b   1.000
_cell.length_c   1.000
_cell.angle_alpha   90.00
_cell.angle_beta   90.00
_cell.angle_gamma   90.00
#
_symmetry.space_group_name_H-M   'P 1'
#
loop_
_entity.id
_entity.type
_entity.pdbx_description
1 polymer ?
#
loop_
_entity_poly.entity_id
_entity_poly.type
_entity_poly.pdbx_seq_one_letter_code
_entity_poly.pdbx_strand_id
1 'polypeptide(L)'
;MNGIDWLRTLHTKQLLGIKNDCYEGFFHRGGGYVIYNNGDFPQGSGIKITYEELKQVLSERPHIPNGAETKRIRQKAAKQKVRLYQSSKF
;
A
#
# COMPACT_ATOMS: atom_id res chain seq x y z
N MET A 1 16.98 -12.52 -6.45
CA MET A 1 16.03 -11.39 -6.51
C MET A 1 16.35 -10.45 -5.36
N ASN A 2 16.47 -9.14 -5.59
CA ASN A 2 16.71 -8.17 -4.50
C ASN A 2 15.38 -7.80 -3.80
N GLY A 3 15.45 -7.03 -2.71
CA GLY A 3 14.27 -6.63 -1.94
C GLY A 3 13.27 -5.79 -2.73
N ILE A 4 13.76 -4.78 -3.44
CA ILE A 4 12.91 -3.85 -4.21
C ILE A 4 12.19 -4.54 -5.38
N ASP A 5 12.85 -5.45 -6.09
CA ASP A 5 12.27 -6.20 -7.20
C ASP A 5 11.18 -7.13 -6.69
N TRP A 6 11.39 -7.79 -5.54
CA TRP A 6 10.35 -8.58 -4.90
C TRP A 6 9.16 -7.72 -4.48
N LEU A 7 9.38 -6.54 -3.88
CA LEU A 7 8.29 -5.60 -3.54
C LEU A 7 7.48 -5.20 -4.78
N ARG A 8 8.11 -5.01 -5.94
CA ARG A 8 7.40 -4.69 -7.18
C ARG A 8 6.52 -5.83 -7.70
N THR A 9 6.83 -7.09 -7.38
CA THR A 9 5.97 -8.24 -7.71
C THR A 9 4.70 -8.33 -6.84
N LEU A 10 4.70 -7.68 -5.67
CA LEU A 10 3.58 -7.78 -4.72
C LEU A 10 2.42 -6.87 -5.09
N HIS A 11 1.21 -7.34 -4.75
CA HIS A 11 0.00 -6.53 -4.84
C HIS A 11 -0.01 -5.43 -3.77
N THR A 12 -0.63 -4.27 -4.05
CA THR A 12 -0.62 -3.12 -3.12
C THR A 12 -1.18 -3.45 -1.73
N LYS A 13 -2.16 -4.36 -1.64
CA LYS A 13 -2.69 -4.84 -0.35
C LYS A 13 -1.61 -5.53 0.50
N GLN A 14 -0.74 -6.33 -0.13
CA GLN A 14 0.36 -7.01 0.56
C GLN A 14 1.44 -6.01 0.99
N LEU A 15 1.77 -5.04 0.13
CA LEU A 15 2.69 -3.94 0.46
C LEU A 15 2.21 -3.12 1.67
N LEU A 16 0.91 -2.84 1.75
CA LEU A 16 0.32 -2.16 2.90
C LEU A 16 0.33 -3.02 4.17
N GLY A 17 0.13 -4.33 4.05
CA GLY A 17 0.31 -5.28 5.15
C GLY A 17 1.72 -5.23 5.70
N ILE A 18 2.72 -5.39 4.82
CA ILE A 18 4.15 -5.27 5.17
C ILE A 18 4.44 -3.92 5.84
N LYS A 19 3.92 -2.81 5.29
CA LYS A 19 4.11 -1.48 5.90
C LYS A 19 3.60 -1.42 7.34
N ASN A 20 2.44 -2.01 7.61
CA ASN A 20 1.82 -1.99 8.94
C ASN A 20 2.55 -2.94 9.90
N ASP A 21 2.89 -4.15 9.44
CA ASP A 21 3.55 -5.17 10.26
C ASP A 21 5.01 -4.81 10.58
N CYS A 22 5.67 -4.12 9.65
CA CYS A 22 7.06 -3.71 9.79
C CYS A 22 7.23 -2.32 10.41
N TYR A 23 6.13 -1.65 10.79
CA TYR A 23 6.18 -0.29 11.32
C TYR A 23 7.07 -0.19 12.56
N GLU A 24 6.97 -1.14 13.49
CA GLU A 24 7.86 -1.18 14.65
C GLU A 24 9.29 -1.57 14.28
N GLY A 25 9.47 -2.60 13.43
CA GLY A 25 10.79 -3.10 13.06
C GLY A 25 11.65 -2.09 12.28
N PHE A 26 11.04 -1.28 11.42
CA PHE A 26 11.74 -0.26 10.65
C PHE A 26 12.17 0.94 11.50
N PHE A 27 11.30 1.42 12.40
CA PHE A 27 11.57 2.60 13.21
C PHE A 27 12.46 2.30 14.42
N HIS A 28 12.41 1.10 15.00
CA HIS A 28 13.16 0.78 16.21
C HIS A 28 14.58 0.22 15.98
N ARG A 29 14.86 -0.39 14.83
CA ARG A 29 16.15 -1.09 14.61
C ARG A 29 17.07 -0.44 13.58
N GLY A 30 16.63 0.63 12.89
CA GLY A 30 17.47 1.47 12.01
C GLY A 30 18.18 0.76 10.84
N GLY A 31 17.98 -0.55 10.66
CA GLY A 31 18.85 -1.40 9.83
C GLY A 31 18.13 -2.18 8.73
N GLY A 32 16.84 -1.93 8.51
CA GLY A 32 15.98 -2.70 7.60
C GLY A 32 15.25 -3.84 8.30
N TYR A 33 14.24 -4.39 7.63
CA TYR A 33 13.41 -5.50 8.10
C TYR A 33 13.65 -6.70 7.20
N VAL A 34 13.96 -7.85 7.79
CA VAL A 34 14.16 -9.10 7.04
C VAL A 34 12.85 -9.87 7.04
N ILE A 35 12.23 -9.98 5.87
CA ILE A 35 11.06 -10.84 5.69
C ILE A 35 11.55 -12.23 5.36
N TYR A 36 11.20 -13.18 6.22
CA TYR A 36 11.28 -14.59 5.90
C TYR A 36 9.95 -14.97 5.23
N ASN A 37 9.95 -15.21 3.93
CA ASN A 37 8.75 -15.70 3.27
C ASN A 37 8.49 -17.13 3.77
N ASN A 38 7.27 -17.42 4.24
CA ASN A 38 6.89 -18.70 4.85
C ASN A 38 6.75 -19.86 3.82
N GLY A 39 7.67 -20.01 2.85
CA GLY A 39 7.64 -21.17 1.95
C GLY A 39 8.60 -21.15 0.76
N ASP A 40 8.95 -19.97 0.22
CA ASP A 40 9.69 -19.90 -1.06
C ASP A 40 11.22 -19.78 -0.91
N PHE A 41 11.71 -19.63 0.31
CA PHE A 41 13.14 -19.41 0.57
C PHE A 41 13.66 -20.38 1.64
N PRO A 42 14.83 -21.01 1.46
CA PRO A 42 15.44 -21.85 2.48
C PRO A 42 15.57 -21.14 3.83
N GLN A 43 15.44 -21.89 4.92
CA GLN A 43 15.55 -21.37 6.29
C GLN A 43 16.86 -20.58 6.46
N GLY A 44 16.76 -19.29 6.81
CA GLY A 44 17.91 -18.36 6.89
C GLY A 44 18.13 -17.48 5.67
N SER A 45 17.40 -17.67 4.56
CA SER A 45 17.47 -16.83 3.36
C SER A 45 16.32 -15.83 3.25
N GLY A 46 16.19 -14.96 4.26
CA GLY A 46 15.21 -13.88 4.23
C GLY A 46 15.58 -12.81 3.19
N ILE A 47 14.57 -12.12 2.66
CA ILE A 47 14.77 -10.93 1.84
C ILE A 47 14.85 -9.73 2.79
N LYS A 48 16.00 -9.06 2.80
CA LYS A 48 16.16 -7.77 3.48
C LYS A 48 15.48 -6.70 2.65
N ILE A 49 14.51 -6.02 3.25
CA ILE A 49 13.89 -4.81 2.70
C ILE A 49 14.13 -3.64 3.64
N THR A 50 14.20 -2.44 3.10
CA THR A 50 14.29 -1.18 3.85
C THR A 50 12.99 -0.41 3.76
N TYR A 51 12.79 0.51 4.71
CA TYR A 51 11.62 1.39 4.69
C TYR A 51 11.61 2.29 3.44
N GLU A 52 12.78 2.74 3.00
CA GLU A 52 12.91 3.59 1.81
C GLU A 52 12.55 2.83 0.52
N GLU A 53 12.97 1.57 0.38
CA GLU A 53 12.56 0.73 -0.76
C GLU A 53 11.04 0.51 -0.78
N LEU A 54 10.43 0.25 0.39
CA LEU A 54 8.98 0.10 0.49
C LEU A 54 8.24 1.40 0.15
N LYS A 55 8.73 2.54 0.65
CA LYS A 55 8.17 3.87 0.37
C LYS A 55 8.29 4.23 -1.11
N GLN A 56 9.42 3.92 -1.74
CA GLN A 56 9.63 4.09 -3.17
C GLN A 56 8.60 3.30 -3.97
N VAL A 57 8.48 1.99 -3.72
CA VAL A 57 7.53 1.13 -4.46
C VAL A 57 6.08 1.58 -4.24
N LEU A 58 5.71 1.99 -3.03
CA LEU A 58 4.36 2.54 -2.78
C LEU A 58 4.11 3.86 -3.53
N SER A 59 5.13 4.69 -3.73
CA SER A 59 5.02 5.95 -4.48
C SER A 59 4.89 5.76 -6.00
N GLU A 60 5.41 4.64 -6.53
CA GLU A 60 5.27 4.27 -7.94
C GLU A 60 3.85 3.78 -8.28
N ARG A 61 3.05 3.39 -7.26
CA ARG A 61 1.70 2.87 -7.45
C ARG A 61 0.69 4.01 -7.61
N PRO A 62 -0.43 3.78 -8.34
CA PRO A 62 -1.53 4.72 -8.38
C PRO A 62 -2.08 4.97 -6.97
N HIS A 63 -2.47 6.22 -6.70
CA HIS A 63 -3.01 6.62 -5.40
C HIS A 63 -4.21 5.75 -5.01
N ILE A 64 -4.15 5.15 -3.82
CA ILE A 64 -5.28 4.42 -3.24
C ILE A 64 -5.91 5.30 -2.16
N PRO A 65 -7.17 5.76 -2.35
CA PRO A 65 -7.83 6.61 -1.38
C PRO A 65 -7.99 5.90 -0.05
N ASN A 66 -7.65 6.56 1.05
CA ASN A 66 -7.92 6.05 2.38
C ASN A 66 -9.44 6.11 2.70
N GLY A 67 -9.83 5.63 3.89
CA GLY A 67 -11.24 5.60 4.29
C GLY A 67 -11.91 6.97 4.29
N ALA A 68 -11.21 8.03 4.72
CA ALA A 68 -11.72 9.39 4.74
C ALA A 68 -11.87 9.97 3.32
N GLU A 69 -10.89 9.74 2.45
CA GLU A 69 -10.93 10.14 1.04
C GLU A 69 -12.05 9.41 0.29
N THR A 70 -12.18 8.10 0.51
CA THR A 70 -13.26 7.29 -0.06
C THR A 70 -14.63 7.83 0.37
N LYS A 71 -14.80 8.20 1.65
CA LYS A 71 -16.04 8.83 2.14
C LYS A 71 -16.34 10.15 1.41
N ARG A 72 -15.33 11.01 1.21
CA ARG A 72 -15.49 12.28 0.48
C ARG A 72 -15.85 12.06 -0.99
N ILE A 73 -15.20 11.11 -1.66
CA ILE A 73 -15.49 10.73 -3.05
C ILE A 73 -16.96 10.28 -3.18
N ARG A 74 -17.43 9.38 -2.29
CA ARG A 74 -18.82 8.92 -2.28
C ARG A 74 -19.82 10.06 -2.07
N GLN A 75 -19.54 10.96 -1.14
CA GLN A 75 -20.39 12.14 -0.89
C GLN A 75 -20.45 13.07 -2.11
N LYS A 76 -19.32 13.30 -2.79
CA LYS A 76 -19.26 14.13 -4.00
C LYS A 76 -20.07 13.49 -5.13
N ALA A 77 -19.92 12.19 -5.34
CA ALA A 77 -20.68 11.44 -6.35
C ALA A 77 -22.20 11.48 -6.07
N ALA A 78 -22.62 11.32 -4.81
CA ALA A 78 -24.03 11.43 -4.42
C ALA A 78 -24.59 12.82 -4.72
N LYS A 79 -23.87 13.89 -4.35
CA LYS A 79 -24.28 15.28 -4.66
C LYS A 79 -24.39 15.53 -6.17
N GLN A 80 -23.46 14.99 -6.96
CA GLN A 80 -23.49 15.13 -8.42
C GLN A 80 -24.69 14.41 -9.05
N LYS A 81 -25.00 13.19 -8.58
CA LYS A 81 -26.18 12.43 -9.04
C LYS A 81 -27.48 13.18 -8.76
N VAL A 82 -27.62 13.79 -7.57
CA VAL A 82 -28.79 14.60 -7.21
C VAL A 82 -28.93 15.82 -8.13
N ARG A 83 -27.83 16.55 -8.38
CA ARG A 83 -27.84 17.70 -9.30
C ARG A 83 -28.25 17.30 -10.71
N LEU A 84 -27.70 16.21 -11.25
CA LEU A 84 -28.04 15.73 -12.58
C LEU A 84 -29.53 15.39 -12.71
N TYR A 85 -30.10 14.73 -11.70
CA TYR A 85 -31.54 14.42 -11.68
C TYR A 85 -32.43 15.66 -11.60
N GLN A 86 -32.01 16.68 -10.85
CA GLN A 86 -32.71 17.96 -10.79
C GLN A 86 -32.66 18.70 -12.13
N SER A 87 -31.48 18.73 -12.77
CA SER A 87 -31.32 19.34 -14.09
C SER A 87 -32.06 18.61 -15.21
N SER A 88 -32.27 17.29 -15.12
CA SER A 88 -33.02 16.53 -16.13
C SER A 88 -34.54 16.61 -15.98
N LYS A 89 -35.05 17.25 -14.92
CA LYS A 89 -36.49 17.44 -14.66
C LYS A 89 -37.03 18.77 -15.18
N PHE A 90 -36.14 19.65 -15.63
CA PHE A 90 -36.45 20.89 -16.34
C PHE A 90 -36.08 20.73 -17.82
#